data_AF-A0A9D9N5H2-F1
#
_entry.id   AF-A0A9D9N5H2-F1
#
_cell.length_a   1.000
_cell.length_b   1.000
_cell.length_c   1.000
_cell.angle_alpha   90.00
_cell.angle_beta   90.00
_cell.angle_gamma   90.00
#
_symmetry.space_group_name_H-M   'P 1'
#
loop_
_entity.id
_entity.type
_entity.pdbx_description
1 polymer ?
#
loop_
_entity_poly.entity_id
_entity_poly.type
_entity_poly.pdbx_seq_one_letter_code
_entity_poly.pdbx_strand_id
1 'polypeptide(L)'
;MCETSEKFKYHFIKFFFPDIIITDTAILTREKSGDGSRPDFILETKNGIFLIENKISDKNHHFEQYTKAFNITAEHLGYITNYPLSKAGYKTHTWREFYLYTYNHIPQEESDLWASYLYYLKSVCYIFITDKPMQLTGMFSLYTFYRSLDDVFEFETEKFSSTLYDSRKDTNNGGNFLCTPRDGVMGKYFEIRYKKSNLKAWGWMGVYFERENPLICICFCNREDWGKPIYNLLLKNQIKADGKFSKAPYEEDGAFWFEFKSDKQFDSIKESQNQISLLRSYFEETMNIIAELD
;
A
#
# COMPACT_ATOMS: atom_id res chain seq x y z
N MET A 1 -10.56 -4.89 22.60
CA MET A 1 -9.88 -6.05 21.97
C MET A 1 -9.53 -7.10 23.00
N CYS A 2 -8.75 -6.81 24.05
CA CYS A 2 -8.43 -7.82 25.08
C CYS A 2 -9.60 -8.10 26.06
N GLU A 3 -10.46 -7.10 26.27
CA GLU A 3 -11.66 -7.20 27.14
C GLU A 3 -12.98 -7.29 26.34
N THR A 4 -12.92 -7.68 25.05
CA THR A 4 -14.13 -7.86 24.22
C THR A 4 -14.66 -9.29 24.38
N SER A 5 -15.46 -9.79 23.43
CA SER A 5 -15.85 -11.19 23.39
C SER A 5 -14.66 -12.12 23.12
N GLU A 6 -14.77 -13.36 23.61
CA GLU A 6 -13.81 -14.43 23.32
C GLU A 6 -13.71 -14.73 21.83
N LYS A 7 -14.84 -14.66 21.10
CA LYS A 7 -14.86 -14.86 19.65
C LYS A 7 -14.01 -13.83 18.92
N PHE A 8 -14.14 -12.55 19.29
CA PHE A 8 -13.34 -11.49 18.68
C PHE A 8 -11.85 -11.64 19.01
N LYS A 9 -11.52 -12.00 20.26
CA LYS A 9 -10.13 -12.28 20.66
C LYS A 9 -9.52 -13.42 19.83
N TYR A 10 -10.22 -14.54 19.74
CA TYR A 10 -9.78 -15.69 18.96
C TYR A 10 -9.61 -15.32 17.47
N HIS A 11 -10.57 -14.58 16.92
CA HIS A 11 -10.52 -14.09 15.54
C HIS A 11 -9.30 -13.19 15.27
N PHE A 12 -9.01 -12.25 16.17
CA PHE A 12 -7.83 -11.39 16.08
C PHE A 12 -6.53 -12.19 16.15
N ILE A 13 -6.41 -13.15 17.07
CA ILE A 13 -5.20 -13.98 17.20
C ILE A 13 -5.01 -14.85 15.94
N LYS A 14 -6.07 -15.49 15.46
CA LYS A 14 -6.04 -16.35 14.27
C LYS A 14 -5.69 -15.61 12.99
N PHE A 15 -6.00 -14.32 12.92
CA PHE A 15 -5.59 -13.48 11.78
C PHE A 15 -4.05 -13.45 11.63
N PHE A 16 -3.29 -13.33 12.73
CA PHE A 16 -1.82 -13.35 12.67
C PHE A 16 -1.24 -14.77 12.68
N PHE A 17 -1.84 -15.64 13.49
CA PHE A 17 -1.31 -16.97 13.79
C PHE A 17 -2.37 -18.04 13.48
N PRO A 18 -2.64 -18.35 12.21
CA PRO A 18 -3.73 -19.25 11.81
C PRO A 18 -3.57 -20.66 12.40
N ASP A 19 -2.33 -21.12 12.57
CA ASP A 19 -2.02 -22.47 13.05
C ASP A 19 -1.94 -22.58 14.58
N ILE A 20 -2.09 -21.48 15.32
CA ILE A 20 -1.97 -21.51 16.78
C ILE A 20 -3.12 -22.28 17.42
N ILE A 21 -2.81 -23.18 18.35
CA ILE A 21 -3.82 -23.88 19.14
C ILE A 21 -4.12 -23.05 20.39
N ILE A 22 -5.28 -22.40 20.40
CA ILE A 22 -5.71 -21.57 21.53
C ILE A 22 -6.44 -22.49 22.51
N THR A 23 -5.81 -22.71 23.67
CA THR A 23 -6.38 -23.46 24.81
C THR A 23 -7.03 -22.51 25.80
N ASP A 24 -7.89 -23.02 26.69
CA ASP A 24 -8.57 -22.22 27.74
C ASP A 24 -7.63 -21.43 28.67
N THR A 25 -6.34 -21.78 28.71
CA THR A 25 -5.31 -21.06 29.50
C THR A 25 -4.62 -19.93 28.72
N ALA A 26 -5.06 -19.63 27.50
CA ALA A 26 -4.45 -18.58 26.69
C ALA A 26 -4.86 -17.19 27.21
N ILE A 27 -3.88 -16.35 27.54
CA ILE A 27 -4.12 -15.02 28.11
C ILE A 27 -3.57 -13.97 27.14
N LEU A 28 -4.46 -13.15 26.59
CA LEU A 28 -4.10 -11.99 25.78
C LEU A 28 -4.10 -10.73 26.65
N THR A 29 -2.91 -10.15 26.85
CA THR A 29 -2.72 -8.94 27.66
C THR A 29 -2.25 -7.79 26.79
N ARG A 30 -2.63 -6.57 27.16
CA ARG A 30 -2.17 -5.34 26.50
C ARG A 30 -1.01 -4.70 27.25
N GLU A 31 -0.01 -4.18 26.54
CA GLU A 31 1.06 -3.32 27.07
C GLU A 31 1.82 -3.91 28.28
N LYS A 32 2.00 -5.24 28.31
CA LYS A 32 2.78 -5.92 29.37
C LYS A 32 4.26 -5.61 29.18
N SER A 33 4.90 -5.05 30.20
CA SER A 33 6.34 -4.72 30.14
C SER A 33 7.21 -5.96 30.40
N GLY A 34 8.31 -6.10 29.65
CA GLY A 34 9.34 -7.14 29.83
C GLY A 34 10.69 -6.67 29.29
N ASP A 35 11.75 -6.79 30.09
CA ASP A 35 13.15 -6.47 29.74
C ASP A 35 13.36 -5.16 28.97
N GLY A 36 12.73 -4.07 29.45
CA GLY A 36 12.85 -2.74 28.85
C GLY A 36 12.05 -2.55 27.56
N SER A 37 11.19 -3.51 27.21
CA SER A 37 10.30 -3.46 26.06
C SER A 37 8.84 -3.62 26.49
N ARG A 38 7.89 -3.13 25.69
CA ARG A 38 6.46 -3.15 26.01
C ARG A 38 5.64 -3.34 24.72
N PRO A 39 5.44 -4.58 24.27
CA PRO A 39 4.64 -4.86 23.10
C PRO A 39 3.19 -4.45 23.34
N ASP A 40 2.49 -4.04 22.28
CA ASP A 40 1.09 -3.66 22.40
C ASP A 40 0.21 -4.81 22.86
N PHE A 41 0.44 -6.02 22.34
CA PHE A 41 -0.25 -7.23 22.77
C PHE A 41 0.74 -8.38 23.01
N ILE A 42 0.50 -9.11 24.09
CA ILE A 42 1.18 -10.36 24.41
C ILE A 42 0.15 -11.46 24.63
N LEU A 43 0.35 -12.58 23.95
CA LEU A 43 -0.43 -13.79 24.11
C LEU A 43 0.45 -14.86 24.75
N GLU A 44 0.10 -15.25 25.97
CA GLU A 44 0.78 -16.32 26.69
C GLU A 44 -0.05 -17.61 26.56
N THR A 45 0.57 -18.66 26.01
CA THR A 45 -0.05 -19.98 25.83
C THR A 45 0.83 -21.06 26.46
N LYS A 46 0.31 -22.30 26.58
CA LYS A 46 1.14 -23.46 26.97
C LYS A 46 2.28 -23.74 25.98
N ASN A 47 2.12 -23.33 24.73
CA ASN A 47 3.05 -23.61 23.64
C ASN A 47 4.04 -22.47 23.40
N GLY A 48 4.00 -21.42 24.23
CA GLY A 48 4.92 -20.28 24.15
C GLY A 48 4.22 -18.92 24.13
N ILE A 49 5.05 -17.90 23.94
CA ILE A 49 4.67 -16.49 23.89
C ILE A 49 4.55 -16.07 22.43
N PHE A 50 3.50 -15.31 22.13
CA PHE A 50 3.28 -14.64 20.85
C PHE A 50 3.05 -13.16 21.11
N LEU A 51 3.55 -12.31 20.24
CA LEU A 51 3.47 -10.86 20.37
C LEU A 51 2.78 -10.27 19.15
N ILE A 52 2.02 -9.20 19.35
CA ILE A 52 1.50 -8.38 18.26
C ILE A 52 1.82 -6.92 18.56
N GLU A 53 2.54 -6.28 17.67
CA GLU A 53 2.81 -4.84 17.69
C GLU A 53 1.91 -4.13 16.67
N ASN A 54 1.37 -2.98 17.02
CA ASN A 54 0.60 -2.16 16.08
C ASN A 54 1.22 -0.77 15.88
N LYS A 55 1.19 -0.28 14.64
CA LYS A 55 1.64 1.07 14.30
C LYS A 55 0.66 1.75 13.36
N ILE A 56 0.26 2.98 13.68
CA ILE A 56 -0.59 3.77 12.79
C ILE A 56 0.30 4.50 11.76
N SER A 57 1.27 5.30 12.22
CA SER A 57 2.11 6.11 11.32
C SER A 57 3.61 6.00 11.59
N ASP A 58 4.01 5.48 12.74
CA ASP A 58 5.41 5.34 13.12
C ASP A 58 6.05 4.17 12.35
N LYS A 59 7.12 4.47 11.60
CA LYS A 59 7.90 3.53 10.76
C LYS A 59 9.17 3.04 11.46
N ASN A 60 9.41 3.41 12.71
CA ASN A 60 10.53 2.90 13.48
C ASN A 60 10.17 1.53 14.08
N HIS A 61 10.60 0.48 13.39
CA HIS A 61 10.24 -0.89 13.74
C HIS A 61 11.35 -1.60 14.52
N HIS A 62 11.01 -2.14 15.69
CA HIS A 62 11.93 -2.80 16.62
C HIS A 62 11.76 -4.32 16.63
N PHE A 63 11.71 -4.95 15.46
CA PHE A 63 11.47 -6.39 15.31
C PHE A 63 12.43 -7.26 16.14
N GLU A 64 13.75 -7.08 15.96
CA GLU A 64 14.79 -7.86 16.64
C GLU A 64 14.85 -7.61 18.14
N GLN A 65 14.41 -6.43 18.59
CA GLN A 65 14.36 -6.10 20.01
C GLN A 65 13.32 -6.96 20.72
N TYR A 66 12.14 -7.11 20.12
CA TYR A 66 11.07 -7.93 20.71
C TYR A 66 11.43 -9.42 20.73
N THR A 67 11.97 -9.96 19.63
CA THR A 67 12.37 -11.37 19.58
C THR A 67 13.45 -11.69 20.62
N LYS A 68 14.41 -10.79 20.83
CA LYS A 68 15.43 -10.92 21.86
C LYS A 68 14.87 -10.76 23.28
N ALA A 69 14.09 -9.71 23.55
CA ALA A 69 13.60 -9.40 24.89
C ALA A 69 12.61 -10.45 25.43
N PHE A 70 11.81 -11.07 24.55
CA PHE A 70 10.83 -12.08 24.95
C PHE A 70 11.27 -13.51 24.62
N ASN A 71 12.48 -13.68 24.06
CA ASN A 71 13.04 -14.97 23.64
C ASN A 71 12.07 -15.80 22.76
N ILE A 72 11.54 -15.15 21.72
CA ILE A 72 10.61 -15.76 20.75
C ILE A 72 11.22 -15.84 19.36
N THR A 73 10.72 -16.74 18.53
CA THR A 73 11.07 -16.79 17.11
C THR A 73 10.37 -15.66 16.34
N ALA A 74 10.89 -15.29 15.17
CA ALA A 74 10.30 -14.23 14.34
C ALA A 74 8.85 -14.54 13.93
N GLU A 75 8.51 -15.83 13.74
CA GLU A 75 7.17 -16.30 13.37
C GLU A 75 6.13 -16.06 14.47
N HIS A 76 6.56 -15.88 15.72
CA HIS A 76 5.70 -15.60 16.86
C HIS A 76 5.46 -14.10 17.07
N LEU A 77 6.01 -13.24 16.20
CA LEU A 77 5.84 -11.79 16.25
C LEU A 77 5.01 -11.30 15.05
N GLY A 78 3.82 -10.81 15.37
CA GLY A 78 2.90 -10.14 14.46
C GLY A 78 3.12 -8.62 14.46
N TYR A 79 3.00 -8.00 13.29
CA TYR A 79 2.95 -6.55 13.12
C TYR A 79 1.72 -6.17 12.32
N ILE A 80 1.01 -5.13 12.76
CA ILE A 80 -0.10 -4.55 12.01
C ILE A 80 0.05 -3.05 11.83
N THR A 81 -0.01 -2.60 10.58
CA THR A 81 0.31 -1.22 10.18
C THR A 81 -0.74 -0.59 9.27
N ASN A 82 -0.78 0.74 9.12
CA ASN A 82 -1.65 1.38 8.11
C ASN A 82 -1.04 1.39 6.70
N TYR A 83 0.25 1.09 6.59
CA TYR A 83 1.00 1.03 5.35
C TYR A 83 1.54 -0.38 5.19
N PRO A 84 1.80 -0.86 3.96
CA PRO A 84 2.35 -2.20 3.82
C PRO A 84 3.77 -2.26 4.39
N LEU A 85 4.06 -3.39 5.01
CA LEU A 85 5.32 -3.66 5.68
C LEU A 85 5.67 -5.12 5.39
N SER A 86 6.90 -5.37 4.95
CA SER A 86 7.40 -6.72 4.74
C SER A 86 8.74 -6.89 5.44
N LYS A 87 8.87 -7.98 6.19
CA LYS A 87 10.13 -8.38 6.79
C LYS A 87 10.24 -9.90 6.85
N ALA A 88 11.30 -10.44 6.26
CA ALA A 88 11.52 -11.87 6.18
C ALA A 88 11.45 -12.55 7.57
N GLY A 89 10.64 -13.61 7.67
CA GLY A 89 10.46 -14.39 8.90
C GLY A 89 9.42 -13.84 9.88
N TYR A 90 8.91 -12.62 9.69
CA TYR A 90 7.90 -12.01 10.57
C TYR A 90 6.52 -12.05 9.94
N LYS A 91 5.46 -12.03 10.75
CA LYS A 91 4.07 -11.92 10.29
C LYS A 91 3.70 -10.43 10.22
N THR A 92 3.56 -9.88 9.03
CA THR A 92 3.20 -8.47 8.84
C THR A 92 1.87 -8.36 8.11
N HIS A 93 1.00 -7.49 8.60
CA HIS A 93 -0.34 -7.26 8.08
C HIS A 93 -0.68 -5.78 8.06
N THR A 94 -1.73 -5.40 7.34
CA THR A 94 -2.29 -4.06 7.43
C THR A 94 -3.62 -4.03 8.20
N TRP A 95 -3.94 -2.88 8.78
CA TRP A 95 -5.27 -2.66 9.38
C TRP A 95 -6.40 -2.80 8.36
N ARG A 96 -6.15 -2.51 7.08
CA ARG A 96 -7.10 -2.73 5.98
C ARG A 96 -7.33 -4.23 5.74
N GLU A 97 -6.29 -5.05 5.76
CA GLU A 97 -6.41 -6.51 5.66
C GLU A 97 -7.23 -7.07 6.83
N PHE A 98 -6.93 -6.65 8.07
CA PHE A 98 -7.69 -7.10 9.23
C PHE A 98 -9.16 -6.66 9.14
N TYR A 99 -9.43 -5.41 8.74
CA TYR A 99 -10.79 -4.92 8.52
C TYR A 99 -11.55 -5.80 7.53
N LEU A 100 -10.96 -6.09 6.36
CA LEU A 100 -11.60 -6.91 5.33
C LEU A 100 -11.79 -8.37 5.78
N TYR A 101 -10.79 -8.93 6.44
CA TYR A 101 -10.87 -10.26 7.05
C TYR A 101 -12.03 -10.33 8.03
N THR A 102 -12.10 -9.41 8.99
CA THR A 102 -13.16 -9.38 10.00
C THR A 102 -14.54 -9.10 9.42
N TYR A 103 -14.66 -8.19 8.44
CA TYR A 103 -15.92 -7.88 7.77
C TYR A 103 -16.58 -9.12 7.15
N ASN A 104 -15.78 -10.03 6.58
CA ASN A 104 -16.27 -11.27 5.96
C ASN A 104 -16.57 -12.40 6.95
N HIS A 105 -16.25 -12.23 8.24
CA HIS A 105 -16.39 -13.28 9.27
C HIS A 105 -17.24 -12.83 10.46
N ILE A 106 -18.04 -11.77 10.29
CA ILE A 106 -18.91 -11.26 11.35
C ILE A 106 -19.91 -12.36 11.76
N PRO A 107 -19.88 -12.85 13.02
CA PRO A 107 -20.84 -13.83 13.49
C PRO A 107 -22.21 -13.17 13.71
N GLN A 108 -23.29 -13.90 13.42
CA GLN A 108 -24.65 -13.37 13.48
C GLN A 108 -25.02 -12.89 14.90
N GLU A 109 -24.55 -13.61 15.91
CA GLU A 109 -24.85 -13.35 17.33
C GLU A 109 -24.07 -12.17 17.95
N GLU A 110 -22.98 -11.72 17.33
CA GLU A 110 -22.21 -10.54 17.79
C GLU A 110 -22.08 -9.46 16.70
N SER A 111 -23.01 -9.44 15.74
CA SER A 111 -22.94 -8.57 14.55
C SER A 111 -22.73 -7.10 14.91
N ASP A 112 -23.49 -6.61 15.89
CA ASP A 112 -23.48 -5.20 16.28
C ASP A 112 -22.15 -4.80 16.93
N LEU A 113 -21.59 -5.68 17.76
CA LEU A 113 -20.31 -5.48 18.43
C LEU A 113 -19.18 -5.41 17.39
N TRP A 114 -19.13 -6.37 16.46
CA TRP A 114 -18.08 -6.45 15.45
C TRP A 114 -18.22 -5.32 14.42
N ALA A 115 -19.42 -5.00 13.98
CA ALA A 115 -19.68 -3.87 13.08
C ALA A 115 -19.29 -2.53 13.72
N SER A 116 -19.61 -2.33 15.00
CA SER A 116 -19.21 -1.13 15.75
C SER A 116 -17.69 -1.02 15.87
N TYR A 117 -17.00 -2.14 16.13
CA TYR A 117 -15.54 -2.17 16.15
C TYR A 117 -14.94 -1.86 14.78
N LEU A 118 -15.48 -2.43 13.69
CA LEU A 118 -15.04 -2.15 12.33
C LEU A 118 -15.24 -0.67 11.96
N TYR A 119 -16.34 -0.06 12.39
CA TYR A 119 -16.58 1.37 12.20
C TYR A 119 -15.52 2.23 12.92
N TYR A 120 -15.22 1.88 14.19
CA TYR A 120 -14.14 2.52 14.95
C TYR A 120 -12.79 2.35 14.25
N LEU A 121 -12.45 1.12 13.86
CA LEU A 121 -11.18 0.78 13.21
C LEU A 121 -11.01 1.54 11.90
N LYS A 122 -12.05 1.56 11.06
CA LYS A 122 -12.06 2.31 9.79
C LYS A 122 -11.76 3.79 10.01
N SER A 123 -12.32 4.37 11.07
CA SER A 123 -12.17 5.78 11.40
C SER A 123 -10.77 6.11 11.95
N VAL A 124 -10.27 5.33 12.91
CA VAL A 124 -8.98 5.57 13.58
C VAL A 124 -7.80 5.24 12.68
N CYS A 125 -7.91 4.17 11.89
CA CYS A 125 -6.85 3.73 10.98
C CYS A 125 -6.97 4.35 9.58
N TYR A 126 -7.91 5.28 9.37
CA TYR A 126 -8.16 5.95 8.10
C TYR A 126 -8.32 4.98 6.91
N ILE A 127 -8.97 3.85 7.17
CA ILE A 127 -9.12 2.76 6.18
C ILE A 127 -10.08 3.24 5.10
N PHE A 128 -9.56 3.31 3.88
CA PHE A 128 -10.36 3.62 2.71
C PHE A 128 -10.78 2.33 2.02
N ILE A 129 -12.10 2.11 1.96
CA ILE A 129 -12.74 1.07 1.17
C ILE A 129 -13.72 1.78 0.24
N THR A 130 -13.57 1.53 -1.06
CA THR A 130 -14.50 2.03 -2.08
C THR A 130 -15.14 0.87 -2.82
N ASP A 131 -16.45 0.80 -2.74
CA ASP A 131 -17.32 -0.04 -3.56
C ASP A 131 -17.78 0.71 -4.83
N LYS A 132 -17.62 2.04 -4.85
CA LYS A 132 -18.02 2.88 -5.98
C LYS A 132 -16.91 2.96 -7.03
N PRO A 133 -17.24 2.79 -8.32
CA PRO A 133 -16.30 3.05 -9.40
C PRO A 133 -15.90 4.53 -9.43
N MET A 134 -14.66 4.77 -9.82
CA MET A 134 -14.11 6.09 -10.09
C MET A 134 -14.67 6.62 -11.41
N GLN A 135 -15.03 7.90 -11.44
CA GLN A 135 -15.37 8.65 -12.65
C GLN A 135 -14.45 9.86 -12.74
N LEU A 136 -13.47 9.87 -13.65
CA LEU A 136 -12.37 10.84 -13.57
C LEU A 136 -12.80 12.32 -13.61
N THR A 137 -13.99 12.61 -14.12
CA THR A 137 -14.57 13.96 -14.19
C THR A 137 -15.24 14.43 -12.88
N GLY A 138 -15.42 13.56 -11.89
CA GLY A 138 -16.08 13.86 -10.62
C GLY A 138 -15.12 14.16 -9.47
N MET A 139 -15.41 15.18 -8.64
CA MET A 139 -14.55 15.56 -7.50
C MET A 139 -14.36 14.45 -6.47
N PHE A 140 -15.40 13.64 -6.17
CA PHE A 140 -15.26 12.50 -5.25
C PHE A 140 -14.33 11.42 -5.82
N SER A 141 -14.31 11.27 -7.14
CA SER A 141 -13.43 10.31 -7.81
C SER A 141 -11.97 10.67 -7.71
N LEU A 142 -11.63 11.96 -7.53
CA LEU A 142 -10.25 12.38 -7.28
C LEU A 142 -9.70 11.75 -6.01
N TYR A 143 -10.48 11.83 -4.92
CA TYR A 143 -10.11 11.23 -3.65
C TYR A 143 -10.02 9.71 -3.77
N THR A 144 -11.00 9.08 -4.41
CA THR A 144 -11.02 7.63 -4.66
C THR A 144 -9.82 7.17 -5.49
N PHE A 145 -9.48 7.91 -6.55
CA PHE A 145 -8.32 7.64 -7.40
C PHE A 145 -7.02 7.75 -6.61
N TYR A 146 -6.82 8.86 -5.90
CA TYR A 146 -5.63 9.07 -5.09
C TYR A 146 -5.43 7.97 -4.04
N ARG A 147 -6.51 7.53 -3.37
CA ARG A 147 -6.44 6.41 -2.40
C ARG A 147 -6.24 5.06 -3.08
N SER A 148 -6.79 4.87 -4.28
CA SER A 148 -6.63 3.64 -5.06
C SER A 148 -5.18 3.40 -5.49
N LEU A 149 -4.38 4.45 -5.67
CA LEU A 149 -2.95 4.32 -5.98
C LEU A 149 -2.13 3.61 -4.87
N ASP A 150 -2.65 3.55 -3.63
CA ASP A 150 -2.01 2.75 -2.55
C ASP A 150 -1.95 1.26 -2.92
N ASP A 151 -2.97 0.76 -3.61
CA ASP A 151 -3.08 -0.64 -4.04
C ASP A 151 -2.38 -0.91 -5.40
N VAL A 152 -1.85 0.15 -6.06
CA VAL A 152 -1.21 0.06 -7.38
C VAL A 152 0.30 -0.16 -7.29
N PHE A 153 1.00 0.51 -6.38
CA PHE A 153 2.48 0.54 -6.40
C PHE A 153 3.17 -0.57 -5.62
N GLU A 154 2.51 -1.20 -4.67
CA GLU A 154 3.19 -2.08 -3.70
C GLU A 154 3.22 -3.53 -4.18
N PHE A 155 4.27 -3.91 -4.92
CA PHE A 155 4.47 -5.29 -5.37
C PHE A 155 5.89 -5.56 -5.90
N GLU A 156 6.21 -6.83 -6.07
CA GLU A 156 7.48 -7.31 -6.61
C GLU A 156 7.21 -8.30 -7.75
N THR A 157 8.01 -8.18 -8.82
CA THR A 157 8.08 -9.10 -9.96
C THR A 157 9.48 -9.67 -10.08
N GLU A 158 9.72 -10.57 -11.03
CA GLU A 158 11.08 -11.05 -11.32
C GLU A 158 12.02 -9.94 -11.82
N LYS A 159 11.49 -8.83 -12.35
CA LYS A 159 12.28 -7.75 -12.97
C LYS A 159 12.49 -6.55 -12.04
N PHE A 160 11.54 -6.24 -11.17
CA PHE A 160 11.60 -5.06 -10.31
C PHE A 160 10.78 -5.23 -9.02
N SER A 161 11.05 -4.35 -8.06
CA SER A 161 10.18 -4.13 -6.89
C SER A 161 9.74 -2.67 -6.87
N SER A 162 8.48 -2.42 -6.52
CA SER A 162 7.90 -1.08 -6.40
C SER A 162 7.26 -0.90 -5.03
N THR A 163 7.36 0.31 -4.49
CA THR A 163 6.77 0.69 -3.20
C THR A 163 6.23 2.11 -3.26
N LEU A 164 5.15 2.38 -2.52
CA LEU A 164 4.64 3.74 -2.37
C LEU A 164 5.68 4.66 -1.71
N TYR A 165 5.87 5.85 -2.28
CA TYR A 165 6.68 6.91 -1.68
C TYR A 165 5.78 8.04 -1.18
N ASP A 166 5.61 8.11 0.14
CA ASP A 166 4.75 9.09 0.81
C ASP A 166 5.55 10.01 1.74
N SER A 167 6.24 10.99 1.14
CA SER A 167 6.84 12.13 1.85
C SER A 167 6.10 13.41 1.49
N ARG A 168 5.15 13.85 2.32
CA ARG A 168 4.37 15.07 2.04
C ARG A 168 5.22 16.32 1.76
N LYS A 169 6.42 16.37 2.32
CA LYS A 169 7.38 17.47 2.12
C LYS A 169 7.95 17.47 0.70
N ASP A 170 8.27 16.29 0.17
CA ASP A 170 8.98 16.15 -1.10
C ASP A 170 8.03 15.97 -2.31
N THR A 171 6.73 15.75 -2.04
CA THR A 171 5.73 15.36 -3.05
C THR A 171 4.70 16.43 -3.39
N ASN A 172 4.95 17.72 -3.06
CA ASN A 172 4.01 18.82 -3.31
C ASN A 172 2.57 18.50 -2.84
N ASN A 173 2.43 17.84 -1.68
CA ASN A 173 1.16 17.41 -1.10
C ASN A 173 0.32 16.48 -2.01
N GLY A 174 0.94 15.68 -2.88
CA GLY A 174 0.24 14.80 -3.81
C GLY A 174 0.03 15.42 -5.20
N GLY A 175 0.64 16.57 -5.49
CA GLY A 175 0.82 17.04 -6.87
C GLY A 175 1.90 16.24 -7.60
N ASN A 176 2.43 16.80 -8.68
CA ASN A 176 3.64 16.28 -9.35
C ASN A 176 4.83 17.22 -9.06
N PHE A 177 5.93 17.08 -9.79
CA PHE A 177 7.14 17.86 -9.53
C PHE A 177 7.05 19.32 -10.03
N LEU A 178 6.04 19.65 -10.84
CA LEU A 178 5.77 20.98 -11.42
C LEU A 178 4.59 21.70 -10.75
N CYS A 179 3.57 20.94 -10.37
CA CYS A 179 2.24 21.40 -10.03
C CYS A 179 1.78 20.81 -8.69
N THR A 180 0.80 21.47 -8.09
CA THR A 180 0.16 21.06 -6.84
C THR A 180 -1.27 20.58 -7.09
N PRO A 181 -1.95 20.00 -6.08
CA PRO A 181 -3.38 19.70 -6.16
C PRO A 181 -4.28 20.89 -6.49
N ARG A 182 -3.81 22.13 -6.25
CA ARG A 182 -4.57 23.35 -6.58
C ARG A 182 -4.61 23.63 -8.08
N ASP A 183 -3.66 23.09 -8.83
CA ASP A 183 -3.53 23.27 -10.27
C ASP A 183 -4.30 22.19 -11.06
N GLY A 184 -5.10 21.38 -10.36
CA GLY A 184 -5.85 20.29 -10.96
C GLY A 184 -5.05 19.00 -11.18
N VAL A 185 -3.95 18.81 -10.44
CA VAL A 185 -3.08 17.64 -10.57
C VAL A 185 -3.05 16.85 -9.27
N MET A 186 -3.39 15.56 -9.32
CA MET A 186 -3.34 14.70 -8.13
C MET A 186 -2.75 13.33 -8.46
N GLY A 187 -1.81 12.88 -7.64
CA GLY A 187 -1.15 11.60 -7.82
C GLY A 187 -0.23 11.29 -6.67
N LYS A 188 0.46 10.16 -6.80
CA LYS A 188 1.37 9.68 -5.78
C LYS A 188 2.70 9.30 -6.40
N TYR A 189 3.72 9.45 -5.58
CA TYR A 189 5.07 9.05 -5.95
C TYR A 189 5.29 7.60 -5.55
N PHE A 190 6.18 6.94 -6.27
CA PHE A 190 6.61 5.58 -6.01
C PHE A 190 8.12 5.49 -6.13
N GLU A 191 8.71 4.59 -5.34
CA GLU A 191 10.08 4.13 -5.53
C GLU A 191 10.05 2.85 -6.38
N ILE A 192 10.92 2.79 -7.37
CA ILE A 192 11.13 1.60 -8.20
C ILE A 192 12.59 1.14 -8.06
N ARG A 193 12.79 -0.18 -7.99
CA ARG A 193 14.12 -0.81 -8.02
C ARG A 193 14.14 -1.95 -9.03
N TYR A 194 14.95 -1.83 -10.06
CA TYR A 194 15.17 -2.88 -11.05
C TYR A 194 16.22 -3.87 -10.56
N LYS A 195 15.93 -5.16 -10.69
CA LYS A 195 16.75 -6.23 -10.13
C LYS A 195 18.03 -6.48 -10.93
N LYS A 196 18.00 -6.25 -12.26
CA LYS A 196 19.12 -6.54 -13.16
C LYS A 196 20.32 -5.61 -12.93
N SER A 197 20.10 -4.30 -12.93
CA SER A 197 21.16 -3.33 -12.69
C SER A 197 21.26 -2.81 -11.26
N ASN A 198 20.31 -3.18 -10.40
CA ASN A 198 20.08 -2.55 -9.11
C ASN A 198 19.79 -1.02 -9.23
N LEU A 199 19.31 -0.56 -10.40
CA LEU A 199 18.89 0.81 -10.60
C LEU A 199 17.71 1.13 -9.69
N LYS A 200 17.83 2.24 -8.98
CA LYS A 200 16.79 2.80 -8.12
C LYS A 200 16.42 4.19 -8.61
N ALA A 201 15.13 4.47 -8.66
CA ALA A 201 14.60 5.78 -9.03
C ALA A 201 13.23 6.01 -8.39
N TRP A 202 12.75 7.25 -8.51
CA TRP A 202 11.41 7.63 -8.09
C TRP A 202 10.63 8.19 -9.26
N GLY A 203 9.39 7.77 -9.38
CA GLY A 203 8.45 8.26 -10.37
C GLY A 203 7.19 8.81 -9.72
N TRP A 204 6.31 9.35 -10.55
CA TRP A 204 4.99 9.81 -10.15
C TRP A 204 3.95 9.17 -11.06
N MET A 205 2.82 8.77 -10.49
CA MET A 205 1.63 8.41 -11.25
C MET A 205 0.45 9.19 -10.71
N GLY A 206 -0.35 9.75 -11.60
CA GLY A 206 -1.51 10.51 -11.20
C GLY A 206 -2.40 10.92 -12.35
N VAL A 207 -3.29 11.85 -12.08
CA VAL A 207 -4.29 12.37 -13.00
C VAL A 207 -4.21 13.89 -13.09
N TYR A 208 -4.30 14.38 -14.32
CA TYR A 208 -4.52 15.78 -14.68
C TYR A 208 -6.01 15.98 -14.94
N PHE A 209 -6.73 16.56 -13.97
CA PHE A 209 -8.19 16.72 -14.01
C PHE A 209 -8.63 18.16 -14.26
N GLU A 210 -7.69 19.10 -14.40
CA GLU A 210 -7.94 20.45 -14.95
C GLU A 210 -8.36 20.43 -16.42
N ARG A 211 -8.12 19.30 -17.10
CA ARG A 211 -8.45 19.10 -18.52
C ARG A 211 -9.92 18.72 -18.69
N GLU A 212 -10.50 19.10 -19.83
CA GLU A 212 -11.87 18.69 -20.22
C GLU A 212 -12.01 17.16 -20.24
N ASN A 213 -10.97 16.46 -20.70
CA ASN A 213 -10.82 15.02 -20.58
C ASN A 213 -9.64 14.73 -19.64
N PRO A 214 -9.90 14.27 -18.40
CA PRO A 214 -8.84 13.98 -17.46
C PRO A 214 -7.87 12.94 -17.99
N LEU A 215 -6.57 13.14 -17.74
CA LEU A 215 -5.52 12.29 -18.29
C LEU A 215 -4.70 11.66 -17.16
N ILE A 216 -4.60 10.33 -17.18
CA ILE A 216 -3.76 9.59 -16.24
C ILE A 216 -2.37 9.41 -16.85
N CYS A 217 -1.32 9.75 -16.10
CA CYS A 217 0.06 9.64 -16.55
C CYS A 217 0.97 8.98 -15.52
N ILE A 218 2.09 8.44 -16.00
CA ILE A 218 3.26 8.08 -15.21
C ILE A 218 4.43 8.95 -15.70
N CYS A 219 5.27 9.45 -14.80
CA CYS A 219 6.45 10.21 -15.21
C CYS A 219 7.70 9.98 -14.36
N PHE A 220 8.83 10.27 -15.00
CA PHE A 220 10.16 10.32 -14.39
C PHE A 220 10.83 11.65 -14.74
N CYS A 221 11.01 12.49 -13.74
CA CYS A 221 11.63 13.80 -13.91
C CYS A 221 13.15 13.72 -14.05
N ASN A 222 13.73 14.65 -14.80
CA ASN A 222 15.17 14.82 -14.97
C ASN A 222 15.80 15.47 -13.73
N ARG A 223 15.73 14.78 -12.59
CA ARG A 223 16.33 15.21 -11.31
C ARG A 223 17.28 14.13 -10.80
N GLU A 224 18.53 14.52 -10.56
CA GLU A 224 19.67 13.63 -10.25
C GLU A 224 19.37 12.62 -9.15
N ASP A 225 18.75 13.08 -8.07
CA ASP A 225 18.43 12.31 -6.87
C ASP A 225 17.05 11.63 -6.93
N TRP A 226 16.42 11.58 -8.11
CA TRP A 226 15.03 11.13 -8.25
C TRP A 226 14.81 10.27 -9.49
N GLY A 227 14.32 10.85 -10.60
CA GLY A 227 13.94 10.13 -11.81
C GLY A 227 15.04 10.05 -12.87
N LYS A 228 16.15 10.78 -12.70
CA LYS A 228 17.16 10.94 -13.76
C LYS A 228 17.78 9.63 -14.30
N PRO A 229 18.04 8.60 -13.48
CA PRO A 229 18.54 7.33 -14.00
C PRO A 229 17.62 6.72 -15.08
N ILE A 230 16.31 6.71 -14.84
CA ILE A 230 15.32 6.23 -15.81
C ILE A 230 15.16 7.20 -16.98
N TYR A 231 15.12 8.51 -16.70
CA TYR A 231 15.06 9.53 -17.75
C TYR A 231 16.20 9.36 -18.77
N ASN A 232 17.43 9.11 -18.31
CA ASN A 232 18.58 8.88 -19.19
C ASN A 232 18.45 7.59 -20.01
N LEU A 233 17.90 6.52 -19.42
CA LEU A 233 17.62 5.28 -20.15
C LEU A 233 16.62 5.51 -21.28
N LEU A 234 15.54 6.25 -21.01
CA LEU A 234 14.51 6.57 -22.00
C LEU A 234 15.06 7.46 -23.12
N LEU A 235 15.85 8.48 -22.76
CA LEU A 235 16.51 9.37 -23.72
C LEU A 235 17.44 8.61 -24.67
N LYS A 236 18.23 7.67 -24.13
CA LYS A 236 19.19 6.87 -24.91
C LYS A 236 18.50 5.91 -25.88
N ASN A 237 17.41 5.27 -25.45
CA ASN A 237 16.79 4.19 -26.21
C ASN A 237 15.68 4.65 -27.18
N GLN A 238 15.12 5.86 -26.98
CA GLN A 238 14.11 6.47 -27.87
C GLN A 238 12.96 5.51 -28.20
N ILE A 239 12.23 5.03 -27.19
CA ILE A 239 11.07 4.16 -27.40
C ILE A 239 10.00 4.92 -28.20
N LYS A 240 9.55 4.34 -29.32
CA LYS A 240 8.51 4.94 -30.20
C LYS A 240 7.25 4.10 -30.33
N ALA A 241 7.26 2.88 -29.80
CA ALA A 241 6.11 1.99 -29.86
C ALA A 241 5.28 2.16 -28.60
N ASP A 242 3.96 2.14 -28.78
CA ASP A 242 3.05 2.08 -27.66
C ASP A 242 3.02 0.68 -27.03
N GLY A 243 2.65 0.62 -25.74
CA GLY A 243 2.19 -0.59 -25.09
C GLY A 243 0.70 -0.90 -25.32
N LYS A 244 0.20 -1.91 -24.61
CA LYS A 244 -1.22 -2.26 -24.57
C LYS A 244 -2.03 -1.22 -23.78
N PHE A 245 -1.47 -0.74 -22.67
CA PHE A 245 -2.11 0.22 -21.77
C PHE A 245 -1.46 1.61 -21.80
N SER A 246 -0.17 1.67 -22.14
CA SER A 246 0.63 2.88 -22.22
C SER A 246 0.79 3.38 -23.65
N LYS A 247 0.77 4.69 -23.86
CA LYS A 247 1.32 5.31 -25.08
C LYS A 247 2.85 5.32 -25.02
N ALA A 248 3.49 5.41 -26.18
CA ALA A 248 4.93 5.60 -26.26
C ALA A 248 5.37 6.82 -25.43
N PRO A 249 6.52 6.74 -24.73
CA PRO A 249 6.96 7.84 -23.90
C PRO A 249 7.33 9.05 -24.74
N TYR A 250 7.06 10.24 -24.21
CA TYR A 250 7.47 11.50 -24.79
C TYR A 250 8.11 12.38 -23.73
N GLU A 251 8.99 13.28 -24.18
CA GLU A 251 9.66 14.24 -23.31
C GLU A 251 8.89 15.57 -23.33
N GLU A 252 8.52 16.05 -22.15
CA GLU A 252 7.88 17.36 -21.95
C GLU A 252 8.18 17.86 -20.53
N ASP A 253 8.40 19.17 -20.39
CA ASP A 253 8.64 19.86 -19.11
C ASP A 253 9.71 19.22 -18.21
N GLY A 254 10.79 18.71 -18.82
CA GLY A 254 11.90 18.10 -18.10
C GLY A 254 11.58 16.74 -17.49
N ALA A 255 10.60 16.02 -18.02
CA ALA A 255 10.31 14.63 -17.66
C ALA A 255 9.98 13.79 -18.90
N PHE A 256 10.12 12.47 -18.75
CA PHE A 256 9.45 11.54 -19.65
C PHE A 256 8.08 11.17 -19.09
N TRP A 257 7.07 11.24 -19.95
CA TRP A 257 5.68 10.92 -19.64
C TRP A 257 5.25 9.69 -20.40
N PHE A 258 4.54 8.81 -19.69
CA PHE A 258 3.73 7.75 -20.27
C PHE A 258 2.27 8.14 -20.02
N GLU A 259 1.48 8.18 -21.08
CA GLU A 259 0.05 8.42 -21.00
C GLU A 259 -0.69 7.08 -20.96
N PHE A 260 -1.72 7.03 -20.14
CA PHE A 260 -2.66 5.92 -20.15
C PHE A 260 -3.56 6.00 -21.40
N LYS A 261 -3.78 4.86 -22.08
CA LYS A 261 -4.54 4.81 -23.34
C LYS A 261 -6.06 4.74 -23.19
N SER A 262 -6.56 4.43 -22.00
CA SER A 262 -7.90 3.82 -21.84
C SER A 262 -8.99 4.77 -21.33
N ASP A 263 -9.04 5.99 -21.86
CA ASP A 263 -9.97 7.03 -21.39
C ASP A 263 -11.44 6.57 -21.44
N LYS A 264 -11.83 5.79 -22.46
CA LYS A 264 -13.20 5.27 -22.61
C LYS A 264 -13.48 3.95 -21.88
N GLN A 265 -12.46 3.12 -21.64
CA GLN A 265 -12.64 1.84 -20.96
C GLN A 265 -12.67 2.02 -19.45
N PHE A 266 -11.90 2.96 -18.90
CA PHE A 266 -11.77 3.14 -17.47
C PHE A 266 -13.09 3.52 -16.79
N ASP A 267 -13.77 4.56 -17.30
CA ASP A 267 -15.05 5.04 -16.74
C ASP A 267 -16.21 4.06 -17.01
N SER A 268 -16.05 3.11 -17.95
CA SER A 268 -17.06 2.08 -18.25
C SER A 268 -17.04 0.90 -17.29
N ILE A 269 -15.97 0.74 -16.50
CA ILE A 269 -15.82 -0.34 -15.53
C ILE A 269 -16.69 -0.04 -14.31
N LYS A 270 -17.62 -0.96 -14.01
CA LYS A 270 -18.60 -0.80 -12.93
C LYS A 270 -18.07 -1.14 -11.55
N GLU A 271 -16.97 -1.87 -11.47
CA GLU A 271 -16.36 -2.33 -10.21
C GLU A 271 -15.03 -1.62 -9.97
N SER A 272 -14.91 -0.96 -8.82
CA SER A 272 -13.71 -0.21 -8.43
C SER A 272 -12.44 -1.07 -8.44
N GLN A 273 -12.52 -2.33 -8.01
CA GLN A 273 -11.38 -3.25 -7.98
C GLN A 273 -10.84 -3.57 -9.38
N ASN A 274 -11.71 -3.62 -10.38
CA ASN A 274 -11.30 -3.84 -11.77
C ASN A 274 -10.62 -2.59 -12.34
N GLN A 275 -11.03 -1.39 -11.92
CA GLN A 275 -10.31 -0.16 -12.26
C GLN A 275 -8.91 -0.12 -11.62
N ILE A 276 -8.79 -0.48 -10.34
CA ILE A 276 -7.50 -0.58 -9.64
C ILE A 276 -6.58 -1.59 -10.35
N SER A 277 -7.12 -2.76 -10.70
CA SER A 277 -6.37 -3.81 -11.43
C SER A 277 -5.89 -3.33 -12.80
N LEU A 278 -6.69 -2.51 -13.49
CA LEU A 278 -6.32 -1.89 -14.75
C LEU A 278 -5.20 -0.85 -14.58
N LEU A 279 -5.28 0.02 -13.55
CA LEU A 279 -4.20 0.96 -13.21
C LEU A 279 -2.90 0.23 -12.87
N ARG A 280 -3.00 -0.88 -12.13
CA ARG A 280 -1.86 -1.74 -11.81
C ARG A 280 -1.26 -2.38 -13.06
N SER A 281 -2.09 -2.87 -13.98
CA SER A 281 -1.62 -3.44 -15.25
C SER A 281 -0.91 -2.39 -16.12
N TYR A 282 -1.42 -1.16 -16.13
CA TYR A 282 -0.78 -0.03 -16.81
C TYR A 282 0.57 0.32 -16.19
N PHE A 283 0.62 0.42 -14.85
CA PHE A 283 1.85 0.69 -14.12
C PHE A 283 2.90 -0.40 -14.36
N GLU A 284 2.51 -1.68 -14.20
CA GLU A 284 3.39 -2.83 -14.39
C GLU A 284 3.91 -2.92 -15.83
N GLU A 285 3.06 -2.71 -16.84
CA GLU A 285 3.50 -2.65 -18.24
C GLU A 285 4.57 -1.57 -18.44
N THR A 286 4.34 -0.37 -17.92
CA THR A 286 5.26 0.76 -18.05
C THR A 286 6.62 0.44 -17.43
N MET A 287 6.63 -0.14 -16.23
CA MET A 287 7.88 -0.55 -15.57
C MET A 287 8.57 -1.69 -16.33
N ASN A 288 7.82 -2.64 -16.89
CA ASN A 288 8.38 -3.71 -17.70
C ASN A 288 9.02 -3.18 -18.99
N ILE A 289 8.42 -2.21 -19.67
CA ILE A 289 9.00 -1.55 -20.84
C ILE A 289 10.36 -0.93 -20.47
N ILE A 290 10.46 -0.26 -19.32
CA ILE A 290 11.71 0.33 -18.83
C ILE A 290 12.71 -0.77 -18.45
N ALA A 291 12.26 -1.88 -17.84
CA ALA A 291 13.12 -3.00 -17.47
C ALA A 291 13.81 -3.65 -18.67
N GLU A 292 13.21 -3.63 -19.87
CA GLU A 292 13.84 -4.14 -21.10
C GLU A 292 14.95 -3.22 -21.62
N LEU A 293 14.99 -1.96 -21.18
CA LEU A 293 16.03 -1.00 -21.56
C LEU A 293 17.26 -1.03 -20.65
N ASP A 294 17.06 -1.52 -19.43
CA ASP A 294 18.07 -1.75 -18.39
C ASP A 294 18.79 -3.08 -18.63
#